data_AF-A0A438WKP5-F1
#
_entry.id   AF-A0A438WKP5-F1
#
_cell.length_a   1.000
_cell.length_b   1.000
_cell.length_c   1.000
_cell.angle_alpha   90.00
_cell.angle_beta   90.00
_cell.angle_gamma   90.00
#
_symmetry.space_group_name_H-M   'P 1'
#
loop_
_entity.id
_entity.type
_entity.pdbx_description
1 polymer ?
#
loop_
_entity_poly.entity_id
_entity_poly.type
_entity_poly.pdbx_seq_one_letter_code
_entity_poly.pdbx_strand_id
1 'polypeptide(L)'
;HKIADIGPASVKLFSEVIESAPTIIWNGPLGVHEKQEFARGTTFLAHKIADTYAFSLIGGGDTIDAINRAGEKDNMSFISTGGGASLELLEGKILPCFEVLDKRH
;
A
#
# COMPACT_ATOMS: atom_id res chain seq x y z
N HIS A 1 -21.36 -2.78 16.93
CA HIS A 1 -19.96 -3.24 17.03
C HIS A 1 -19.13 -2.46 16.02
N LYS A 2 -17.95 -1.94 16.39
CA LYS A 2 -17.04 -1.26 15.46
C LYS A 2 -16.03 -2.29 14.94
N ILE A 3 -15.85 -2.36 13.62
CA ILE A 3 -14.80 -3.18 12.98
C ILE A 3 -13.50 -2.37 13.01
N ALA A 4 -12.39 -2.99 13.41
CA ALA A 4 -11.12 -2.29 13.63
C ALA A 4 -9.91 -2.96 12.96
N ASP A 5 -10.02 -4.22 12.51
CA ASP A 5 -9.02 -4.94 11.72
C ASP A 5 -9.74 -6.04 10.91
N ILE A 6 -9.06 -6.58 9.91
CA ILE A 6 -9.53 -7.74 9.16
C ILE A 6 -9.33 -9.05 9.94
N GLY A 7 -10.24 -9.99 9.74
CA GLY A 7 -10.16 -11.31 10.34
C GLY A 7 -9.21 -12.28 9.59
N PRO A 8 -8.86 -13.40 10.21
CA PRO A 8 -7.91 -14.37 9.63
C PRO A 8 -8.38 -14.98 8.29
N ALA A 9 -9.70 -15.09 8.07
CA ALA A 9 -10.23 -15.56 6.79
C ALA A 9 -9.96 -14.56 5.64
N SER A 10 -10.11 -13.26 5.90
CA SER A 10 -9.80 -12.20 4.93
C SER A 10 -8.30 -12.14 4.65
N VAL A 11 -7.47 -12.28 5.68
CA VAL A 11 -6.00 -12.36 5.53
C VAL A 11 -5.61 -13.48 4.56
N LYS A 12 -6.19 -14.68 4.74
CA LYS A 12 -5.91 -15.82 3.87
C LYS A 12 -6.29 -15.52 2.41
N LEU A 13 -7.50 -15.02 2.19
CA LEU A 13 -7.99 -14.70 0.84
C LEU A 13 -7.12 -13.64 0.15
N PHE A 14 -6.73 -12.59 0.87
CA PHE A 14 -5.87 -11.55 0.30
C PHE A 14 -4.46 -12.06 -0.01
N SER A 15 -3.94 -13.00 0.78
CA SER A 15 -2.63 -13.62 0.54
C SER A 15 -2.61 -14.38 -0.78
N GLU A 16 -3.66 -15.14 -1.07
CA GLU A 16 -3.80 -15.88 -2.34
C GLU A 16 -3.77 -14.93 -3.55
N VAL A 17 -4.43 -13.77 -3.44
CA VAL A 17 -4.41 -12.74 -4.49
C VAL A 17 -3.02 -12.12 -4.63
N ILE A 18 -2.39 -11.74 -3.52
CA ILE A 18 -1.06 -11.13 -3.47
C ILE A 18 -0.01 -12.04 -4.14
N GLU A 19 -0.01 -13.33 -3.80
CA GLU A 19 0.97 -14.30 -4.34
C GLU A 19 0.85 -14.48 -5.86
N SER A 20 -0.32 -14.21 -6.43
CA SER A 20 -0.56 -14.31 -7.88
C SER A 20 -0.34 -13.01 -8.65
N ALA A 21 -0.22 -11.87 -7.95
CA ALA A 21 -0.21 -10.56 -8.58
C ALA A 21 1.20 -10.21 -9.11
N PRO A 22 1.36 -9.86 -10.41
CA PRO A 22 2.64 -9.39 -10.93
C PRO A 22 2.96 -7.94 -10.51
N THR A 23 1.94 -7.19 -10.10
CA THR A 23 2.07 -5.79 -9.68
C THR A 23 1.06 -5.51 -8.58
N ILE A 24 1.51 -4.85 -7.51
CA ILE A 24 0.72 -4.54 -6.32
C ILE A 24 0.81 -3.04 -6.09
N ILE A 25 -0.35 -2.40 -5.97
CA ILE A 25 -0.47 -1.01 -5.55
C ILE A 25 -1.16 -1.02 -4.19
N TRP A 26 -0.50 -0.47 -3.17
CA TRP A 26 -1.04 -0.45 -1.81
C TRP A 26 -1.12 0.97 -1.26
N ASN A 27 -2.34 1.40 -0.96
CA ASN A 27 -2.65 2.71 -0.39
C ASN A 27 -3.73 2.60 0.70
N GLY A 28 -3.30 2.29 1.92
CA GLY A 28 -4.12 2.31 3.12
C GLY A 28 -4.01 1.01 3.93
N PRO A 29 -3.87 1.08 5.26
CA PRO A 29 -3.89 -0.10 6.12
C PRO A 29 -5.27 -0.77 6.12
N LEU A 30 -5.32 -2.02 6.57
CA LEU A 30 -6.57 -2.81 6.62
C LEU A 30 -7.33 -2.68 7.96
N GLY A 31 -6.80 -1.87 8.88
CA GLY A 31 -7.30 -1.67 10.23
C GLY A 31 -6.62 -0.51 10.91
N VAL A 32 -6.89 -0.33 12.20
CA VAL A 32 -6.26 0.68 13.07
C VAL A 32 -4.86 0.19 13.46
N HIS A 33 -3.93 0.23 12.50
CA HIS A 33 -2.59 -0.38 12.60
C HIS A 33 -1.71 0.23 13.68
N GLU A 34 -2.07 1.41 14.20
CA GLU A 34 -1.37 2.06 15.32
C GLU A 34 -1.62 1.35 16.65
N LYS A 35 -2.69 0.54 16.74
CA LYS A 35 -3.04 -0.26 17.92
C LYS A 35 -2.64 -1.72 17.69
N GLN A 36 -1.79 -2.26 18.56
CA GLN A 36 -1.24 -3.60 18.40
C GLN A 36 -2.33 -4.70 18.33
N GLU A 37 -3.47 -4.51 19.00
CA GLU A 37 -4.58 -5.46 18.96
C GLU A 37 -5.28 -5.51 17.60
N PHE A 38 -5.11 -4.48 16.77
CA PHE A 38 -5.78 -4.28 15.48
C PHE A 38 -4.79 -4.07 14.31
N ALA A 39 -3.51 -4.39 14.52
CA ALA A 39 -2.45 -4.23 13.53
C ALA A 39 -2.11 -5.53 12.79
N ARG A 40 -2.68 -6.67 13.21
CA ARG A 40 -2.25 -8.00 12.73
C ARG A 40 -2.56 -8.19 11.26
N GLY A 41 -3.74 -7.78 10.79
CA GLY A 41 -4.12 -7.88 9.39
C GLY A 41 -3.18 -7.09 8.50
N THR A 42 -2.98 -5.80 8.81
CA THR A 42 -2.08 -4.90 8.08
C THR A 42 -0.63 -5.39 8.08
N THR A 43 -0.11 -5.81 9.24
CA THR A 43 1.29 -6.29 9.37
C THR A 43 1.51 -7.56 8.57
N PHE A 44 0.58 -8.51 8.62
CA PHE A 44 0.66 -9.73 7.84
C PHE A 44 0.67 -9.45 6.34
N LEU A 45 -0.17 -8.51 5.88
CA LEU A 45 -0.20 -8.11 4.48
C LEU A 45 1.13 -7.49 4.04
N ALA A 46 1.76 -6.67 4.89
CA ALA A 46 3.07 -6.09 4.62
C ALA A 46 4.14 -7.17 4.39
N HIS A 47 4.22 -8.16 5.29
CA HIS A 47 5.13 -9.29 5.13
C HIS A 47 4.83 -10.09 3.86
N LYS A 48 3.54 -10.30 3.54
CA LYS A 48 3.16 -11.04 2.33
C LYS A 48 3.55 -10.33 1.06
N ILE A 49 3.34 -9.02 0.97
CA ILE A 49 3.74 -8.23 -0.20
C ILE A 49 5.27 -8.26 -0.36
N ALA A 50 6.01 -8.12 0.74
CA ALA A 50 7.47 -8.17 0.76
C ALA A 50 8.06 -9.52 0.34
N ASP A 51 7.34 -10.62 0.58
CA ASP A 51 7.74 -11.99 0.22
C ASP A 51 7.44 -12.36 -1.24
N THR A 52 6.95 -11.41 -2.06
CA THR A 52 6.68 -11.64 -3.49
C THR A 52 7.76 -11.04 -4.39
N TYR A 53 7.84 -11.54 -5.63
CA TYR A 53 8.60 -10.90 -6.71
C TYR A 53 7.79 -9.84 -7.47
N ALA A 54 6.60 -9.48 -6.99
CA ALA A 54 5.75 -8.50 -7.62
C ALA A 54 6.40 -7.11 -7.55
N PHE A 55 6.17 -6.28 -8.57
CA PHE A 55 6.47 -4.87 -8.43
C PHE A 55 5.47 -4.23 -7.44
N SER A 56 5.96 -3.71 -6.32
CA SER A 56 5.12 -3.09 -5.29
C SER A 56 5.27 -1.56 -5.29
N LEU A 57 4.15 -0.87 -5.49
CA LEU A 57 4.01 0.58 -5.39
C LEU A 57 3.25 0.94 -4.12
N ILE A 58 3.93 1.52 -3.15
CA ILE A 58 3.34 1.93 -1.88
C ILE A 58 3.06 3.43 -1.89
N GLY A 59 1.84 3.80 -1.55
CA GLY A 59 1.40 5.20 -1.44
C GLY A 59 0.67 5.47 -0.13
N GLY A 60 0.66 6.73 0.29
CA GLY A 60 -0.05 7.20 1.49
C GLY A 60 0.77 7.09 2.77
N GLY A 61 0.70 8.13 3.61
CA GLY A 61 1.49 8.23 4.85
C GLY A 61 1.22 7.09 5.83
N ASP A 62 -0.05 6.69 5.98
CA ASP A 62 -0.45 5.61 6.89
C ASP A 62 0.08 4.24 6.42
N THR A 63 0.08 3.98 5.10
CA THR A 63 0.66 2.75 4.54
C THR A 63 2.17 2.72 4.77
N ILE A 64 2.84 3.86 4.59
CA ILE A 64 4.29 3.99 4.82
C ILE A 64 4.61 3.74 6.30
N ASP A 65 3.85 4.31 7.22
CA ASP A 65 3.99 4.04 8.66
C ASP A 65 3.76 2.55 8.98
N ALA A 66 2.74 1.92 8.38
CA ALA A 66 2.44 0.51 8.57
C ALA A 66 3.59 -0.41 8.11
N ILE A 67 4.16 -0.20 6.92
CA ILE A 67 5.30 -1.01 6.44
C ILE A 67 6.58 -0.76 7.23
N ASN A 68 6.78 0.46 7.73
CA ASN A 68 7.91 0.78 8.61
C ASN A 68 7.80 0.01 9.93
N ARG A 69 6.61 -0.02 10.53
CA ARG A 69 6.34 -0.79 11.77
C ARG A 69 6.47 -2.29 11.55
N ALA A 70 6.13 -2.79 10.37
CA ALA A 70 6.32 -4.18 9.98
C ALA A 70 7.80 -4.52 9.70
N GLY A 71 8.68 -3.53 9.52
CA GLY A 71 10.08 -3.74 9.17
C GLY A 71 10.31 -4.07 7.69
N GLU A 72 9.33 -3.82 6.83
CA GLU A 72 9.32 -4.27 5.43
C GLU A 72 9.59 -3.15 4.42
N LYS A 73 9.96 -1.95 4.89
CA LYS A 73 10.18 -0.78 4.05
C LYS A 73 11.14 -1.04 2.89
N ASP A 74 12.28 -1.65 3.19
CA ASP A 74 13.36 -1.87 2.22
C ASP A 74 13.05 -3.02 1.25
N ASN A 75 11.98 -3.78 1.50
CA ASN A 75 11.51 -4.88 0.65
C ASN A 75 10.41 -4.43 -0.33
N MET A 76 10.04 -3.14 -0.32
CA MET A 76 9.07 -2.57 -1.27
C MET A 76 9.78 -2.01 -2.51
N SER A 77 9.23 -2.21 -3.71
CA SER A 77 9.89 -1.82 -4.95
C SER A 77 9.94 -0.30 -5.14
N PHE A 78 8.84 0.41 -4.82
CA PHE A 78 8.78 1.86 -4.88
C PHE A 78 7.86 2.42 -3.80
N ILE A 79 8.37 3.40 -3.04
CA ILE A 79 7.60 4.12 -2.02
C ILE A 79 7.38 5.54 -2.52
N SER A 80 6.11 5.90 -2.78
CA SER A 80 5.76 7.26 -3.13
C SER A 80 5.53 8.12 -1.89
N THR A 81 6.30 9.21 -1.79
CA THR A 81 6.07 10.28 -0.81
C THR A 81 5.14 11.37 -1.34
N GLY A 82 4.58 11.22 -2.55
CA GLY A 82 3.72 12.21 -3.18
C GLY A 82 2.30 12.32 -2.59
N GLY A 83 1.96 11.45 -1.64
CA GLY A 83 0.66 11.47 -0.95
C GLY A 83 -0.51 11.49 -1.93
N GLY A 84 -1.38 12.49 -1.80
CA GLY A 84 -2.56 12.66 -2.67
C GLY A 84 -2.23 12.84 -4.15
N ALA A 85 -1.11 13.48 -4.50
CA ALA A 85 -0.73 13.67 -5.90
C ALA A 85 -0.44 12.34 -6.62
N SER A 86 0.11 11.35 -5.90
CA SER A 86 0.33 10.01 -6.45
C SER A 86 -0.96 9.24 -6.65
N LEU A 87 -1.96 9.47 -5.80
CA LEU A 87 -3.28 8.87 -5.96
C LEU A 87 -4.03 9.51 -7.12
N GLU A 88 -4.00 10.83 -7.24
CA GLU A 88 -4.58 11.53 -8.40
C GLU A 88 -3.97 11.03 -9.72
N LEU A 89 -2.66 10.82 -9.75
CA LEU A 89 -1.99 10.24 -10.91
C LEU A 89 -2.45 8.80 -11.18
N LEU A 90 -2.58 7.95 -10.16
CA LEU A 90 -3.08 6.58 -10.28
C LEU A 90 -4.56 6.49 -10.66
N GLU A 91 -5.36 7.48 -10.27
CA GLU A 91 -6.75 7.67 -10.70
C GLU A 91 -6.85 8.14 -12.17
N GLY A 92 -5.72 8.39 -12.84
CA GLY A 92 -5.66 8.84 -14.22
C GLY A 92 -5.94 10.34 -14.40
N LYS A 93 -5.93 11.11 -13.32
CA LYS A 93 -6.06 12.57 -13.41
C LYS A 93 -4.76 13.18 -13.93
N ILE A 94 -4.90 14.16 -14.81
CA ILE A 94 -3.75 14.92 -15.28
C ILE A 94 -3.38 15.92 -14.17
N LEU A 95 -2.16 15.79 -13.64
CA LEU A 95 -1.67 16.77 -12.67
C LEU A 95 -1.30 18.07 -13.41
N PRO A 96 -1.69 19.25 -12.92
CA PRO A 96 -1.42 20.53 -13.59
C PRO A 96 0.07 20.76 -13.91
N CYS A 97 0.97 20.23 -13.07
CA CYS A 97 2.41 20.30 -13.30
C CYS A 97 2.84 19.55 -14.58
N PHE A 98 2.27 18.36 -14.83
CA PHE A 98 2.56 17.57 -16.02
C PHE A 98 1.99 18.22 -17.29
N GLU A 99 0.80 18.83 -17.23
CA GLU A 99 0.26 19.58 -18.39
C GLU A 99 1.20 20.69 -18.87
N VAL A 100 1.87 21.37 -17.94
CA VAL A 100 2.78 22.47 -18.28
C VAL A 100 4.10 21.93 -18.84
N LEU A 101 4.56 20.78 -18.37
CA LEU A 101 5.80 20.14 -18.84
C LEU A 101 5.63 19.47 -20.21
N ASP A 102 4.50 18.79 -20.44
CA ASP A 102 4.22 18.14 -21.74
C ASP A 102 4.10 19.16 -22.88
N LYS A 103 3.59 20.37 -22.60
CA LYS A 103 3.50 21.46 -23.60
C LYS A 103 4.85 22.08 -23.98
N ARG A 104 5.94 21.74 -23.27
CA ARG A 104 7.30 22.24 -23.54
C ARG A 104 8.14 21.27 -24.38
N HIS A 105 7.60 20.11 -24.71
CA HIS A 105 8.15 19.12 -25.64
C HIS A 105 7.28 19.00 -26.89
#